data_AF-A0A5N5FFN3-F1
#
_entry.id   AF-A0A5N5FFN3-F1
#
_cell.length_a   1.000
_cell.length_b   1.000
_cell.length_c   1.000
_cell.angle_alpha   90.00
_cell.angle_beta   90.00
_cell.angle_gamma   90.00
#
_symmetry.space_group_name_H-M   'P 1'
#
loop_
_entity.id
_entity.type
_entity.pdbx_description
1 polymer ?
#
loop_
_entity_poly.entity_id
_entity_poly.type
_entity_poly.pdbx_seq_one_letter_code
_entity_poly.pdbx_strand_id
1 'polypeptide(L)'
;MEHIFQSTEVNGGLYWMAEDHNSGRCLILRFDLAEEKFKVVPPPPDESGQNIAWIGSLKDHLCVVHTRRLSDVWGTKDDKNWSKIITIFFSPSALLSSPSRQSMESMVILL
;
A
#
# COMPACT_ATOMS: atom_id res chain seq x y z
N MET A 1 9.45 -12.55 -14.03
CA MET A 1 8.02 -12.19 -13.86
C MET A 1 7.87 -11.72 -12.43
N GLU A 2 6.87 -10.90 -12.11
CA GLU A 2 6.00 -11.09 -10.93
C GLU A 2 5.42 -9.77 -10.41
N HIS A 3 4.11 -9.62 -10.68
CA HIS A 3 3.13 -8.71 -10.07
C HIS A 3 3.27 -7.20 -10.31
N ILE A 4 3.34 -6.73 -11.57
CA ILE A 4 3.27 -5.29 -11.90
C ILE A 4 1.82 -4.76 -11.96
N PHE A 5 0.81 -5.63 -11.92
CA PHE A 5 -0.60 -5.23 -12.06
C PHE A 5 -1.43 -5.62 -10.83
N GLN A 6 -0.94 -5.30 -9.63
CA GLN A 6 -1.76 -5.50 -8.45
C GLN A 6 -2.89 -4.48 -8.44
N SER A 7 -4.12 -4.98 -8.45
CA SER A 7 -5.33 -4.20 -8.20
C SER A 7 -6.03 -4.71 -6.95
N THR A 8 -6.81 -3.84 -6.32
CA THR A 8 -7.61 -4.19 -5.14
C THR A 8 -8.97 -3.49 -5.22
N GLU A 9 -10.01 -4.17 -4.79
CA GLU A 9 -11.33 -3.55 -4.59
C GLU A 9 -11.49 -3.20 -3.12
N VAL A 10 -11.99 -2.00 -2.84
CA VAL A 10 -12.37 -1.56 -1.49
C VAL A 10 -13.34 -0.38 -1.59
N ASN A 11 -14.32 -0.29 -0.70
CA ASN A 11 -15.29 0.82 -0.65
C ASN A 11 -15.94 1.14 -2.01
N GLY A 12 -16.25 0.12 -2.81
CA GLY A 12 -16.90 0.29 -4.12
C GLY A 12 -16.01 0.92 -5.19
N GLY A 13 -14.68 0.91 -4.99
CA GLY A 13 -13.70 1.33 -5.97
C GLY A 13 -12.74 0.20 -6.32
N LEU A 14 -12.40 0.09 -7.60
CA LEU A 14 -11.27 -0.73 -8.04
C LEU A 14 -10.03 0.17 -8.15
N TYR A 15 -8.94 -0.22 -7.49
CA TYR A 15 -7.71 0.56 -7.41
C TYR A 15 -6.54 -0.18 -8.02
N TRP A 16 -5.64 0.53 -8.66
CA TRP A 16 -4.36 0.00 -9.13
C TRP A 16 -3.31 1.11 -9.25
N MET A 17 -2.06 0.68 -9.35
CA MET A 17 -0.93 1.57 -9.57
C MET A 17 -0.68 1.75 -11.07
N ALA A 18 -0.32 2.96 -11.48
CA ALA A 18 0.10 3.27 -12.84
C ALA A 18 1.30 4.23 -12.82
N GLU A 19 2.13 4.21 -13.85
CA GLU A 19 3.22 5.18 -13.98
C GLU A 19 2.71 6.44 -14.71
N ASP A 20 2.97 7.61 -14.14
CA ASP A 20 2.77 8.87 -14.85
C ASP A 20 3.88 9.07 -15.88
N HIS A 21 3.53 9.07 -17.16
CA HIS A 21 4.48 9.27 -18.26
C HIS A 21 5.28 10.58 -18.15
N ASN A 22 4.74 11.63 -17.52
CA ASN A 22 5.42 12.92 -17.45
C ASN A 22 6.45 12.99 -16.31
N SER A 23 6.13 12.42 -15.14
CA SER A 23 6.99 12.51 -13.96
C SER A 23 7.75 11.22 -13.64
N GLY A 24 7.40 10.10 -14.27
CA GLY A 24 7.90 8.75 -13.93
C GLY A 24 7.49 8.29 -12.52
N ARG A 25 6.54 8.99 -11.88
CA ARG A 25 6.07 8.68 -10.53
C ARG A 25 4.90 7.70 -10.58
N CYS A 26 4.77 6.90 -9.53
CA CYS A 26 3.61 6.05 -9.35
C CYS A 26 2.36 6.90 -8.99
N LEU A 27 1.29 6.72 -9.75
CA LEU A 27 -0.06 7.19 -9.48
C LEU A 27 -0.90 6.06 -8.88
N ILE A 28 -1.86 6.43 -8.03
CA ILE A 28 -2.95 5.54 -7.65
C ILE A 28 -4.17 5.94 -8.48
N LEU A 29 -4.67 5.01 -9.28
CA LEU A 29 -5.91 5.17 -10.03
C LEU A 29 -7.03 4.45 -9.30
N ARG A 30 -8.23 5.04 -9.32
CA ARG A 30 -9.47 4.41 -8.89
C ARG A 30 -10.47 4.46 -10.04
N PHE A 31 -11.14 3.34 -10.29
CA PHE A 31 -12.41 3.29 -11.00
C PHE A 31 -13.54 3.19 -9.98
N ASP A 32 -14.41 4.18 -9.96
CA ASP A 32 -15.62 4.17 -9.14
C ASP A 32 -16.66 3.21 -9.75
N LEU A 33 -17.05 2.17 -9.03
CA LEU A 33 -17.95 1.14 -9.55
C LEU A 33 -19.41 1.60 -9.63
N ALA A 34 -19.79 2.63 -8.88
CA ALA A 34 -21.16 3.16 -8.90
C ALA A 34 -21.32 4.20 -10.03
N GLU A 35 -20.33 5.07 -10.19
CA GLU A 35 -20.35 6.16 -11.17
C GLU A 35 -19.71 5.81 -12.51
N GLU A 36 -19.05 4.66 -12.61
CA GLU A 36 -18.27 4.18 -13.76
C GLU A 36 -17.25 5.20 -14.27
N LYS A 37 -16.56 5.88 -13.34
CA LYS A 37 -15.61 6.96 -13.63
C LYS A 37 -14.25 6.73 -13.01
N PHE A 38 -13.21 7.13 -13.74
CA PHE A 38 -11.84 7.13 -13.24
C PHE A 38 -11.56 8.39 -12.44
N LYS A 39 -10.75 8.25 -11.39
CA LYS A 39 -10.11 9.37 -10.70
C LYS A 39 -8.70 8.99 -10.26
N VAL A 40 -7.87 10.02 -10.12
CA VAL A 40 -6.56 9.90 -9.48
C VAL A 40 -6.75 10.09 -7.99
N VAL A 41 -6.18 9.18 -7.20
CA VAL A 41 -6.14 9.27 -5.75
C VAL A 41 -4.80 9.90 -5.35
N PRO A 42 -4.82 11.02 -4.61
CA PRO A 42 -3.58 11.60 -4.09
C PRO A 42 -2.83 10.58 -3.24
N PRO A 43 -1.50 10.45 -3.39
CA PRO A 43 -0.72 9.54 -2.56
C PRO A 43 -0.72 10.00 -1.09
N PRO A 44 -0.41 9.12 -0.14
CA PRO A 44 -0.18 9.52 1.24
C PRO A 44 0.97 10.53 1.35
N PRO A 45 1.08 11.24 2.50
CA PRO A 45 2.21 12.13 2.74
C PRO A 45 3.55 11.40 2.54
N ASP A 46 4.40 12.02 1.73
CA ASP A 46 5.73 11.50 1.43
C ASP A 46 6.75 12.62 1.61
N GLU A 47 7.54 12.52 2.67
CA GLU A 47 8.60 13.48 2.98
C GLU A 47 9.82 13.31 2.07
N SER A 48 9.83 12.33 1.17
CA SER A 48 11.06 11.80 0.57
C SER A 48 11.00 11.46 -0.92
N GLY A 49 9.89 11.69 -1.61
CA GLY A 49 9.74 11.43 -3.05
C GLY A 49 9.75 9.95 -3.43
N GLN A 50 9.30 9.05 -2.55
CA GLN A 50 9.30 7.60 -2.75
C GLN A 50 8.15 7.12 -3.63
N ASN A 51 8.41 6.04 -4.35
CA ASN A 51 7.38 5.32 -5.10
C ASN A 51 6.61 4.34 -4.20
N ILE A 52 5.36 4.10 -4.57
CA ILE A 52 4.51 3.08 -3.95
C ILE A 52 4.92 1.72 -4.52
N ALA A 53 5.15 0.76 -3.63
CA ALA A 53 5.55 -0.61 -3.95
C ALA A 53 4.36 -1.57 -4.01
N TRP A 54 3.30 -1.28 -3.24
CA TRP A 54 2.18 -2.19 -3.02
C TRP A 54 0.91 -1.42 -2.71
N ILE A 55 -0.21 -2.00 -3.14
CA ILE A 55 -1.57 -1.53 -2.85
C ILE A 55 -2.45 -2.73 -2.44
N GLY A 56 -3.33 -2.55 -1.47
CA GLY A 56 -4.26 -3.61 -1.07
C GLY A 56 -5.32 -3.13 -0.09
N SER A 57 -6.25 -4.00 0.25
CA SER A 57 -7.35 -3.70 1.18
C SER A 57 -7.06 -4.21 2.60
N LEU A 58 -7.38 -3.41 3.62
CA LEU A 58 -7.39 -3.86 5.01
C LEU A 58 -8.55 -3.23 5.79
N LYS A 59 -9.52 -4.04 6.23
CA LYS A 59 -10.69 -3.62 7.04
C LYS A 59 -11.27 -2.28 6.54
N ASP A 60 -11.70 -2.27 5.28
CA ASP A 60 -12.31 -1.11 4.61
C ASP A 60 -11.38 0.09 4.37
N HIS A 61 -10.07 -0.10 4.49
CA HIS A 61 -9.09 0.90 4.07
C HIS A 61 -8.44 0.45 2.77
N LEU A 62 -8.28 1.39 1.85
CA LEU A 62 -7.24 1.28 0.85
C LEU A 62 -5.90 1.49 1.55
N CYS A 63 -5.01 0.53 1.44
CA CYS A 63 -3.68 0.57 2.02
C CYS A 63 -2.60 0.60 0.95
N VAL A 64 -1.52 1.32 1.25
CA VAL A 64 -0.33 1.40 0.40
C VAL A 64 0.95 1.30 1.22
N VAL A 65 2.01 0.83 0.57
CA VAL A 65 3.36 0.73 1.15
C VAL A 65 4.37 1.35 0.22
N HIS A 66 5.27 2.18 0.73
CA HIS A 66 6.38 2.77 -0.04
C HIS A 66 7.59 1.82 -0.14
N THR A 67 8.39 1.99 -1.19
CA THR A 67 9.65 1.25 -1.41
C THR A 67 10.74 1.68 -0.41
N ARG A 68 10.80 1.08 0.80
CA ARG A 68 11.95 1.22 1.74
C ARG A 68 12.14 0.01 2.68
N ARG A 69 13.28 0.00 3.39
CA ARG A 69 13.64 -0.95 4.48
C ARG A 69 12.80 -0.78 5.76
N LEU A 70 12.15 0.36 5.92
CA LEU A 70 11.10 0.57 6.92
C LEU A 70 9.85 0.90 6.13
N SER A 71 8.86 0.04 6.23
CA SER A 71 7.65 0.13 5.41
C SER A 71 6.52 0.59 6.32
N ASP A 72 6.26 1.89 6.32
CA ASP A 72 5.00 2.41 6.86
C ASP A 72 3.87 1.96 5.93
N VAL A 73 2.85 1.34 6.51
CA VAL A 73 1.59 1.06 5.85
C VAL A 73 0.67 2.25 6.10
N TRP A 74 0.28 2.92 5.02
CA TRP A 74 -0.69 4.01 5.07
C TRP A 74 -2.06 3.50 4.66
N GLY A 75 -3.11 4.02 5.27
CA GLY A 75 -4.49 3.65 5.00
C GLY A 75 -5.40 4.86 4.84
N THR A 76 -6.35 4.79 3.91
CA THR A 76 -7.42 5.77 3.75
C THR A 76 -8.76 5.07 3.51
N LYS A 77 -9.85 5.67 3.98
CA LYS A 77 -11.23 5.21 3.72
C LYS A 77 -11.96 6.03 2.66
N ASP A 78 -11.48 7.24 2.39
CA ASP A 78 -12.17 8.26 1.60
C ASP A 78 -11.33 8.80 0.45
N ASP A 79 -10.20 8.14 0.16
CA ASP A 79 -9.24 8.47 -0.89
C ASP A 79 -8.49 9.80 -0.68
N LYS A 80 -8.61 10.43 0.49
CA LYS A 80 -8.03 11.77 0.74
C LYS A 80 -7.28 11.83 2.06
N ASN A 81 -7.92 11.35 3.12
CA ASN A 81 -7.40 11.40 4.47
C ASN A 81 -6.59 10.13 4.73
N TRP A 82 -5.28 10.24 4.56
CA TRP A 82 -4.34 9.17 4.84
C TRP A 82 -3.93 9.16 6.30
N SER A 83 -3.85 7.98 6.88
CA SER A 83 -3.37 7.75 8.23
C SER A 83 -2.35 6.62 8.24
N LYS A 84 -1.35 6.73 9.11
CA LYS A 84 -0.37 5.65 9.29
C LYS A 84 -1.02 4.55 10.12
N ILE A 85 -1.11 3.34 9.56
CA ILE A 85 -1.75 2.19 10.21
C ILE A 85 -0.74 1.41 11.05
N ILE A 86 0.42 1.09 10.46
CA ILE A 86 1.50 0.38 11.14
C ILE A 86 2.85 0.79 10.54
N THR A 87 3.90 0.79 11.36
CA THR A 87 5.29 0.90 10.92
C THR A 87 5.93 -0.46 10.97
N ILE A 88 6.36 -0.99 9.82
CA ILE A 88 7.06 -2.27 9.73
C ILE A 88 8.55 -2.02 9.81
N PHE A 89 9.21 -2.62 10.81
CA PHE A 89 10.65 -2.60 10.96
C PHE A 89 11.27 -3.87 10.40
N PHE A 90 11.98 -3.77 9.27
CA PHE A 90 12.84 -4.87 8.83
C PHE A 90 14.15 -4.82 9.61
N SER A 91 14.23 -5.63 10.68
CA SER A 91 15.49 -5.94 11.35
C SER A 91 16.09 -7.20 10.73
N PRO A 92 17.27 -7.12 10.06
CA PRO A 92 17.91 -8.31 9.47
C PRO A 92 18.19 -9.42 10.49
N SER A 93 18.39 -9.05 11.77
CA SER A 93 18.60 -9.98 12.88
C SER A 93 17.36 -10.76 13.32
N ALA A 94 16.15 -10.30 13.02
CA ALA A 94 14.91 -10.99 13.38
C ALA A 94 14.65 -12.25 12.53
N LEU A 95 15.22 -12.30 11.31
CA LEU A 95 15.12 -13.46 10.40
C LEU A 95 16.10 -14.59 10.74
N LEU A 96 17.10 -14.31 11.59
CA LEU A 96 18.13 -15.27 12.01
C LEU A 96 17.88 -15.87 13.40
N SER A 97 16.94 -15.32 14.17
CA SER A 97 16.48 -15.92 15.43
C SER A 97 15.33 -16.89 15.14
N SER A 98 15.53 -18.18 15.46
CA SER A 98 14.48 -19.20 15.44
C SER A 98 13.21 -18.69 16.14
N PRO A 99 12.01 -18.88 15.57
CA PRO A 99 10.81 -18.25 16.08
C PRO A 99 10.44 -18.86 17.44
N SER A 100 10.64 -18.10 18.51
CA SER A 100 9.92 -18.34 19.76
C SER A 100 8.46 -17.91 19.56
N ARG A 101 7.56 -18.55 20.32
CA ARG A 101 6.09 -18.48 20.14
C ARG A 101 5.48 -17.06 20.16
N GLN A 102 6.23 -16.05 20.60
CA GLN A 102 5.84 -14.63 20.57
C GLN A 102 6.16 -13.92 19.24
N SER A 103 7.07 -14.45 18.42
CA SER A 103 7.47 -13.88 17.12
C SER A 103 6.49 -14.19 15.98
N MET A 104 5.56 -15.13 16.17
CA MET A 104 4.62 -15.56 15.13
C MET A 104 3.50 -14.54 14.87
N GLU A 105 3.25 -13.59 15.78
CA GLU A 105 2.20 -12.58 15.59
C GLU A 105 2.60 -11.41 14.68
N SER A 106 3.91 -11.20 14.44
CA SER A 106 4.39 -10.10 13.61
C SER A 106 4.70 -10.48 12.16
N MET A 107 4.60 -11.77 11.81
CA MET A 107 4.98 -12.29 10.50
C MET A 107 3.82 -13.06 9.86
N VAL A 108 2.63 -12.44 9.84
CA VAL A 108 1.55 -12.82 8.93
C VAL A 108 0.90 -11.55 8.41
N ILE A 109 1.46 -11.01 7.34
CA ILE A 109 0.67 -10.31 6.32
C ILE A 109 1.19 -10.78 4.96
N LEU A 110 0.79 -11.99 4.57
CA LEU A 110 0.56 -12.29 3.15
C LEU A 110 -0.95 -12.21 2.96
N LEU A 111 -1.39 -11.22 2.20
CA LEU A 111 -2.65 -11.26 1.45
C LEU A 111 -2.27 -11.20 -0.03
#